data_AF-A0A817LGR1-F1
#
_entry.id   AF-A0A817LGR1-F1
#
_cell.length_a   1.000
_cell.length_b   1.000
_cell.length_c   1.000
_cell.angle_alpha   90.00
_cell.angle_beta   90.00
_cell.angle_gamma   90.00
#
_symmetry.space_group_name_H-M   'P 1'
#
loop_
_entity.id
_entity.type
_entity.pdbx_description
1 polymer ?
#
loop_
_entity_poly.entity_id
_entity_poly.type
_entity_poly.pdbx_seq_one_letter_code
_entity_poly.pdbx_strand_id
1 'polypeptide(L)'
;MVLESATWRANPDWTTKLGYSDQYLIDVNRKSIDLLCDVRDEYDSAKLPMVINGCVGPRADGYFPTLIMSIEQAQAYHSKQIDIFSQTKADMVTSFTMNYPEEAIGITLAARAVGMPVAISFTLDVD
;
A
#
# COMPACT_ATOMS: atom_id res chain seq x y z
N MET A 1 0.36 -7.35 17.27
CA MET A 1 -0.85 -6.86 16.55
C MET A 1 -0.38 -6.12 15.31
N VAL A 2 -1.17 -6.09 14.23
CA VAL A 2 -0.86 -5.31 13.02
C VAL A 2 -1.92 -4.24 12.83
N LEU A 3 -1.50 -2.99 12.73
CA LEU A 3 -2.33 -1.82 12.50
C LEU A 3 -2.32 -1.49 11.00
N GLU A 4 -3.49 -1.47 10.38
CA GLU A 4 -3.64 -1.32 8.92
C GLU A 4 -4.03 0.12 8.55
N SER A 5 -3.31 0.73 7.61
CA SER A 5 -3.62 2.09 7.17
C SER A 5 -4.80 2.12 6.21
N ALA A 6 -5.61 3.18 6.28
CA ALA A 6 -6.79 3.36 5.44
C ALA A 6 -6.47 3.87 4.02
N THR A 7 -5.49 3.25 3.35
CA THR A 7 -4.85 3.77 2.13
C THR A 7 -5.06 2.93 0.87
N TRP A 8 -5.95 1.93 0.90
CA TRP A 8 -6.22 1.05 -0.25
C TRP A 8 -6.54 1.82 -1.55
N ARG A 9 -7.29 2.94 -1.48
CA ARG A 9 -7.58 3.82 -2.64
C ARG A 9 -6.66 5.05 -2.74
N ALA A 10 -5.68 5.22 -1.85
CA ALA A 10 -4.80 6.38 -1.83
C ALA A 10 -3.68 6.23 -2.89
N ASN A 11 -4.08 6.20 -4.16
CA ASN A 11 -3.20 5.97 -5.30
C ASN A 11 -3.31 7.10 -6.37
N PRO A 12 -2.38 7.16 -7.35
CA PRO A 12 -2.33 8.25 -8.34
C PRO A 12 -3.61 8.37 -9.19
N ASP A 13 -4.23 7.26 -9.57
CA ASP A 13 -5.41 7.26 -10.43
C ASP A 13 -6.61 7.92 -9.71
N TRP A 14 -6.84 7.60 -8.43
CA TRP A 14 -7.90 8.22 -7.63
C TRP A 14 -7.64 9.70 -7.34
N THR A 15 -6.38 10.05 -7.07
CA THR A 15 -5.96 11.45 -6.88
C THR A 15 -6.31 12.29 -8.11
N THR A 16 -5.97 11.79 -9.30
CA THR A 16 -6.29 12.43 -10.58
C THR A 16 -7.79 12.52 -10.83
N LYS A 17 -8.53 11.41 -10.65
CA LYS A 17 -9.99 11.35 -10.88
C LYS A 17 -10.77 12.31 -10.00
N LEU A 18 -10.31 12.55 -8.77
CA LEU A 18 -10.96 13.44 -7.81
C LEU A 18 -10.47 14.89 -7.92
N GLY A 19 -9.52 15.20 -8.81
CA GLY A 19 -8.97 16.55 -8.99
C GLY A 19 -8.02 16.98 -7.87
N TYR A 20 -7.44 16.03 -7.14
CA TYR A 20 -6.45 16.30 -6.11
C TYR A 20 -5.04 16.43 -6.71
N SER A 21 -4.17 17.15 -5.99
CA SER A 21 -2.77 17.31 -6.39
C SER A 21 -1.92 16.10 -6.02
N ASP A 22 -0.75 15.98 -6.63
CA ASP A 22 0.26 15.00 -6.23
C ASP A 22 0.71 15.16 -4.77
N GLN A 23 0.73 16.40 -4.26
CA GLN A 23 1.04 16.66 -2.85
C GLN A 23 -0.04 16.07 -1.93
N TYR A 24 -1.32 16.11 -2.34
CA TYR A 24 -2.40 15.53 -1.57
C TYR A 24 -2.23 14.01 -1.37
N LEU A 25 -1.73 13.30 -2.41
CA LEU A 25 -1.41 11.88 -2.31
C LEU A 25 -0.34 11.59 -1.24
N ILE A 26 0.68 12.44 -1.14
CA ILE A 26 1.72 12.34 -0.10
C ILE A 26 1.09 12.57 1.27
N ASP A 27 0.33 13.66 1.41
CA ASP A 27 -0.23 14.09 2.68
C ASP A 27 -1.23 13.05 3.25
N VAL A 28 -2.09 12.48 2.40
CA VAL A 28 -3.10 11.51 2.85
C VAL A 28 -2.48 10.18 3.29
N ASN A 29 -1.44 9.70 2.60
CA ASN A 29 -0.72 8.50 2.98
C ASN A 29 0.05 8.72 4.31
N ARG A 30 0.72 9.86 4.47
CA ARG A 30 1.43 10.20 5.72
C ARG A 30 0.48 10.32 6.90
N LYS A 31 -0.61 11.09 6.75
CA LYS A 31 -1.65 11.23 7.79
C LYS A 31 -2.25 9.89 8.23
N SER A 32 -2.40 8.95 7.28
CA SER A 32 -2.91 7.61 7.60
C SER A 32 -1.92 6.82 8.46
N ILE A 33 -0.62 6.98 8.25
CA ILE A 33 0.41 6.37 9.11
C ILE A 33 0.53 7.08 10.45
N ASP A 34 0.47 8.42 10.47
CA ASP A 34 0.54 9.22 11.70
C ASP A 34 -0.60 8.84 12.67
N LEU A 35 -1.82 8.65 12.15
CA LEU A 35 -2.95 8.18 12.95
C LEU A 35 -2.68 6.80 13.61
N LEU A 36 -1.98 5.90 12.92
CA LEU A 36 -1.60 4.60 13.50
C LEU A 36 -0.43 4.72 14.48
N CYS A 37 0.42 5.73 14.30
CA CYS A 37 1.46 6.04 15.28
C CYS A 37 0.84 6.47 16.60
N ASP A 38 -0.20 7.33 16.58
CA ASP A 38 -0.91 7.73 17.80
C ASP A 38 -1.47 6.51 18.55
N VAL A 39 -2.05 5.55 17.83
CA VAL A 39 -2.54 4.28 18.41
C VAL A 39 -1.39 3.44 18.96
N ARG A 40 -0.28 3.30 18.21
CA ARG A 40 0.88 2.55 18.68
C ARG A 40 1.48 3.18 19.93
N ASP A 41 1.63 4.50 19.97
CA ASP A 41 2.23 5.21 21.09
C ASP A 41 1.41 5.07 22.38
N GLU A 42 0.09 4.93 22.28
CA GLU A 42 -0.79 4.73 23.45
C GLU A 42 -0.80 3.28 23.96
N TYR A 43 -0.74 2.28 23.06
CA TYR A 43 -1.04 0.90 23.41
C TYR A 43 0.13 -0.09 23.27
N ASP A 44 1.24 0.29 22.60
CA ASP A 44 2.37 -0.61 22.38
C ASP A 44 3.05 -0.99 23.70
N SER A 45 3.44 -2.26 23.80
CA SER A 45 4.15 -2.77 24.97
C SER A 45 4.93 -4.02 24.64
N ALA A 46 5.86 -4.41 25.51
CA ALA A 46 6.63 -5.64 25.36
C ALA A 46 5.74 -6.92 25.27
N LYS A 47 4.52 -6.88 25.81
CA LYS A 47 3.56 -8.00 25.75
C LYS A 47 2.64 -7.93 24.52
N LEU A 48 2.52 -6.78 23.89
CA LEU A 48 1.67 -6.53 22.73
C LEU A 48 2.40 -5.62 21.72
N PRO A 49 3.47 -6.11 21.07
CA PRO A 49 4.17 -5.34 20.06
C PRO A 49 3.22 -5.05 18.88
N MET A 50 3.21 -3.80 18.42
CA MET A 50 2.37 -3.34 17.32
C MET A 50 3.21 -2.98 16.10
N VAL A 51 2.83 -3.55 14.96
CA VAL A 51 3.41 -3.29 13.64
C VAL A 51 2.49 -2.35 12.88
N ILE A 52 3.02 -1.28 12.30
CA ILE A 52 2.28 -0.38 11.42
C ILE A 52 2.43 -0.86 9.97
N ASN A 53 1.32 -1.20 9.32
CA ASN A 53 1.28 -1.65 7.93
C ASN A 53 0.71 -0.59 6.98
N GLY A 54 1.47 -0.30 5.93
CA GLY A 54 1.04 0.48 4.77
C GLY A 54 0.14 -0.33 3.83
N CYS A 55 -1.13 0.03 3.68
CA CYS A 55 -2.06 -0.65 2.79
C CYS A 55 -1.85 -0.16 1.36
N VAL A 56 -1.51 -1.08 0.45
CA VAL A 56 -1.45 -0.85 -0.99
C VAL A 56 -2.60 -1.60 -1.64
N GLY A 57 -3.48 -0.89 -2.34
CA GLY A 57 -4.55 -1.51 -3.12
C GLY A 57 -4.09 -1.81 -4.55
N PRO A 58 -4.78 -2.71 -5.27
CA PRO A 58 -4.59 -2.87 -6.71
C PRO A 58 -4.92 -1.55 -7.41
N ARG A 59 -4.36 -1.36 -8.61
CA ARG A 59 -4.66 -0.19 -9.44
C ARG A 59 -6.14 -0.13 -9.83
N ALA A 60 -6.71 -1.29 -10.16
CA ALA A 60 -8.13 -1.46 -10.52
C ALA A 60 -9.00 -1.79 -9.28
N ASP A 61 -10.25 -2.19 -9.47
CA ASP A 61 -11.19 -2.45 -8.37
C ASP A 61 -10.95 -3.78 -7.61
N GLY A 62 -9.99 -4.59 -8.05
CA GLY A 62 -9.59 -5.85 -7.43
C GLY A 62 -10.36 -7.09 -7.91
N TYR A 63 -11.41 -6.94 -8.72
CA TYR A 63 -12.26 -8.07 -9.14
C TYR A 63 -12.23 -8.30 -10.65
N PHE A 64 -12.23 -7.24 -11.45
CA PHE A 64 -12.08 -7.36 -12.89
C PHE A 64 -10.97 -6.42 -13.37
N PRO A 65 -9.77 -6.94 -13.67
CA PRO A 65 -8.71 -6.10 -14.19
C PRO A 65 -9.10 -5.67 -15.62
N THR A 66 -9.72 -4.49 -15.74
CA THR A 66 -9.96 -3.85 -17.04
C THR A 66 -8.66 -3.43 -17.72
N LEU A 67 -7.56 -3.44 -16.97
CA LEU A 67 -6.21 -3.10 -17.39
C LEU A 67 -5.24 -4.06 -16.70
N ILE A 68 -4.45 -4.79 -17.49
CA ILE A 68 -3.35 -5.63 -16.99
C ILE A 68 -2.06 -4.86 -17.25
N MET A 69 -1.31 -4.57 -16.18
CA MET A 69 0.00 -3.93 -16.27
C MET A 69 1.09 -4.97 -16.52
N SER A 70 2.13 -4.60 -17.27
CA SER A 70 3.41 -5.32 -17.20
C SER A 70 4.02 -5.17 -15.81
N ILE A 71 5.00 -6.00 -15.48
CA ILE A 71 5.74 -5.92 -14.21
C ILE A 71 6.37 -4.54 -14.02
N GLU A 72 6.97 -3.98 -15.08
CA GLU A 72 7.62 -2.67 -15.06
C GLU A 72 6.61 -1.54 -14.86
N GLN A 73 5.46 -1.64 -15.52
CA GLN A 73 4.36 -0.68 -15.34
C GLN A 73 3.81 -0.71 -13.92
N ALA A 74 3.61 -1.92 -13.36
CA ALA A 74 3.14 -2.09 -12.00
C ALA A 74 4.16 -1.57 -10.97
N GLN A 75 5.44 -1.87 -11.15
CA GLN A 75 6.51 -1.34 -10.30
C GLN A 75 6.49 0.19 -10.32
N ALA A 76 6.52 0.81 -11.50
CA ALA A 76 6.51 2.27 -11.63
C ALA A 76 5.27 2.92 -11.02
N TYR A 77 4.09 2.31 -11.20
CA TYR A 77 2.83 2.81 -10.66
C TYR A 77 2.81 2.78 -9.12
N HIS A 78 3.18 1.64 -8.52
CA HIS A 78 3.10 1.42 -7.07
C HIS A 78 4.28 2.03 -6.29
N SER A 79 5.42 2.30 -6.95
CA SER A 79 6.57 2.93 -6.33
C SER A 79 6.25 4.25 -5.65
N LYS A 80 5.32 5.07 -6.15
CA LYS A 80 5.01 6.38 -5.55
C LYS A 80 4.44 6.25 -4.13
N GLN A 81 3.47 5.35 -3.93
CA GLN A 81 2.85 5.16 -2.61
C GLN A 81 3.81 4.46 -1.64
N ILE A 82 4.53 3.44 -2.13
CA ILE A 82 5.48 2.68 -1.33
C ILE A 82 6.68 3.53 -0.90
N ASP A 83 7.18 4.42 -1.78
CA ASP A 83 8.22 5.38 -1.43
C ASP A 83 7.75 6.35 -0.33
N ILE A 84 6.50 6.83 -0.41
CA ILE A 84 5.92 7.64 0.66
C ILE A 84 5.95 6.88 1.99
N PHE A 85 5.49 5.62 2.02
CA PHE A 85 5.52 4.82 3.25
C PHE A 85 6.93 4.59 3.79
N SER A 86 7.93 4.40 2.92
CA SER A 86 9.33 4.22 3.33
C SER A 86 9.90 5.42 4.08
N GLN A 87 9.29 6.60 3.90
CA GLN A 87 9.65 7.85 4.57
C GLN A 87 8.80 8.12 5.83
N THR A 88 8.02 7.15 6.29
CA THR A 88 7.18 7.24 7.49
C THR A 88 7.64 6.25 8.57
N LYS A 89 6.80 6.06 9.60
CA LYS A 89 6.97 5.05 10.64
C LYS A 89 6.32 3.69 10.29
N ALA A 90 5.86 3.51 9.05
CA ALA A 90 5.38 2.23 8.56
C ALA A 90 6.52 1.18 8.63
N ASP A 91 6.23 0.04 9.22
CA ASP A 91 7.19 -1.05 9.42
C ASP A 91 7.21 -2.02 8.23
N MET A 92 6.10 -2.10 7.49
CA MET A 92 5.93 -2.94 6.31
C MET A 92 4.80 -2.41 5.41
N VAL A 93 4.65 -3.00 4.22
CA VAL A 93 3.48 -2.80 3.35
C VAL A 93 2.77 -4.13 3.09
N THR A 94 1.47 -4.07 2.88
CA THR A 94 0.68 -5.23 2.42
C THR A 94 -0.15 -4.83 1.22
N SER A 95 -0.13 -5.69 0.20
CA SER A 95 -1.03 -5.58 -0.93
C SER A 95 -2.16 -6.59 -0.82
N PHE A 96 -3.38 -6.10 -0.69
CA PHE A 96 -4.58 -6.93 -0.64
C PHE A 96 -5.27 -6.98 -2.00
N THR A 97 -6.13 -7.98 -2.19
CA THR A 97 -7.02 -8.06 -3.36
C THR A 97 -6.27 -8.13 -4.70
N MET A 98 -5.12 -8.81 -4.71
CA MET A 98 -4.35 -9.02 -5.93
C MET A 98 -5.00 -10.11 -6.80
N ASN A 99 -5.15 -9.83 -8.09
CA ASN A 99 -5.87 -10.70 -9.03
C ASN A 99 -5.01 -11.21 -10.21
N TYR A 100 -3.80 -10.68 -10.42
CA TYR A 100 -2.84 -11.23 -11.39
C TYR A 100 -1.38 -11.04 -10.90
N PRO A 101 -0.46 -11.96 -11.29
CA PRO A 101 0.88 -12.00 -10.72
C PRO A 101 1.76 -10.81 -11.12
N GLU A 102 1.61 -10.25 -12.32
CA GLU A 102 2.48 -9.17 -12.80
C GLU A 102 2.40 -7.93 -11.91
N GLU A 103 1.21 -7.57 -11.42
CA GLU A 103 1.06 -6.45 -10.49
C GLU A 103 1.64 -6.76 -9.11
N ALA A 104 1.42 -7.97 -8.60
CA ALA A 104 2.01 -8.41 -7.34
C ALA A 104 3.56 -8.41 -7.39
N ILE A 105 4.14 -8.84 -8.52
CA ILE A 105 5.59 -8.79 -8.75
C ILE A 105 6.06 -7.33 -8.79
N GLY A 106 5.37 -6.46 -9.52
CA GLY A 106 5.70 -5.03 -9.59
C GLY A 106 5.72 -4.36 -8.21
N ILE A 107 4.70 -4.62 -7.39
CA ILE A 107 4.62 -4.16 -5.99
C ILE A 107 5.80 -4.70 -5.17
N THR A 108 6.09 -5.99 -5.30
CA THR A 108 7.20 -6.63 -4.57
C THR A 108 8.55 -6.01 -4.95
N LEU A 109 8.76 -5.70 -6.22
CA LEU A 109 9.97 -5.01 -6.70
C LEU A 109 10.04 -3.56 -6.22
N ALA A 110 8.91 -2.85 -6.19
CA ALA A 110 8.85 -1.49 -5.66
C ALA A 110 9.19 -1.44 -4.16
N ALA A 111 8.63 -2.35 -3.35
CA ALA A 111 8.96 -2.47 -1.92
C ALA A 111 10.43 -2.84 -1.70
N ARG A 112 10.96 -3.79 -2.49
CA ARG A 112 12.38 -4.16 -2.45
C ARG A 112 13.29 -2.96 -2.72
N ALA A 113 12.94 -2.10 -3.68
CA ALA A 113 13.77 -0.97 -4.08
C ALA A 113 13.99 0.05 -2.95
N VAL A 114 13.05 0.15 -2.00
CA VAL A 114 13.12 1.05 -0.84
C VAL A 114 13.35 0.30 0.48
N GLY A 115 13.64 -1.01 0.43
CA GLY A 115 13.96 -1.82 1.60
C GLY A 115 12.78 -2.10 2.55
N MET A 116 11.53 -1.96 2.09
CA MET A 116 10.36 -2.26 2.91
C MET A 116 9.97 -3.74 2.84
N PRO A 117 9.72 -4.41 3.98
CA PRO A 117 9.07 -5.72 4.00
C PRO A 117 7.68 -5.65 3.35
N VAL A 118 7.31 -6.68 2.60
CA VAL A 118 6.05 -6.73 1.85
C VAL A 118 5.34 -8.07 2.03
N ALA A 119 4.03 -8.03 2.25
CA ALA A 119 3.13 -9.17 2.16
C ALA A 119 2.18 -9.00 0.96
N ILE A 120 1.90 -10.07 0.24
CA ILE A 120 1.00 -10.09 -0.92
C ILE A 120 -0.15 -11.05 -0.63
N SER A 121 -1.39 -10.58 -0.76
CA SER A 121 -2.61 -11.36 -0.59
C SER A 121 -3.42 -11.37 -1.88
N PHE A 122 -3.58 -12.55 -2.46
CA PHE A 122 -4.36 -12.77 -3.68
C PHE A 122 -5.83 -13.02 -3.35
N THR A 123 -6.71 -12.51 -4.19
CA THR A 123 -8.11 -12.94 -4.28
C THR A 123 -8.20 -13.98 -5.40
N LEU A 124 -8.74 -15.14 -5.06
CA LEU A 124 -8.94 -16.25 -5.98
C LEU A 124 -10.43 -16.48 -6.15
N ASP A 125 -10.88 -16.66 -7.39
CA ASP A 125 -12.19 -17.24 -7.65
C ASP A 125 -12.09 -18.77 -7.55
N VAL A 126 -13.20 -19.40 -7.16
CA VAL A 126 -13.36 -20.85 -7.22
C VAL A 126 -13.88 -21.22 -8.60
N ASP A 127 -13.16 -22.09 -9.30
CA ASP A 127 -13.60 -22.70 -10.57
C ASP A 127 -14.91 -23.50 -10.40
#